data_AF-A0AAV3PXL5-F1
#
_entry.id   AF-A0AAV3PXL5-F1
#
_cell.length_a   1.000
_cell.length_b   1.000
_cell.length_c   1.000
_cell.angle_alpha   90.00
_cell.angle_beta   90.00
_cell.angle_gamma   90.00
#
_symmetry.space_group_name_H-M   'P 1'
#
loop_
_entity.id
_entity.type
_entity.pdbx_description
1 polymer ?
#
loop_
_entity_poly.entity_id
_entity_poly.type
_entity_poly.pdbx_seq_one_letter_code
_entity_poly.pdbx_strand_id
1 'polypeptide(L)'
;MASAFEKLVKFISYKQSPRKKGVGRVAKVGSSQGSPMSISKIQHTGSPSPLPLQGSIYADQFPPYMLPYIENFTNVHGDGNCGLRAVALAIYGNADEWLRVRNDLLVG
;
A
#
# COMPACT_ATOMS: atom_id res chain seq x y z
N MET A 1 -3.69 -17.02 21.38
CA MET A 1 -3.10 -16.01 20.47
C MET A 1 -3.92 -16.03 19.19
N ALA A 2 -4.47 -14.90 18.73
CA ALA A 2 -5.24 -14.86 17.48
C ALA A 2 -4.36 -15.18 16.26
N SER A 3 -4.86 -16.01 15.34
CA SER A 3 -4.17 -16.40 14.10
C SER A 3 -3.93 -15.21 13.18
N ALA A 4 -2.92 -15.26 12.30
CA ALA A 4 -2.71 -14.25 11.28
C ALA A 4 -3.94 -14.02 10.41
N PHE A 5 -4.72 -15.07 10.15
CA PHE A 5 -5.97 -14.97 9.41
C PHE A 5 -7.00 -14.10 10.15
N GLU A 6 -7.18 -14.32 11.45
CA GLU A 6 -8.09 -13.50 12.27
C GLU A 6 -7.64 -12.04 12.33
N LYS A 7 -6.33 -11.79 12.40
CA LYS A 7 -5.76 -10.44 12.36
C LYS A 7 -5.98 -9.77 11.01
N LEU A 8 -5.83 -10.52 9.91
CA LEU A 8 -6.07 -10.04 8.55
C LEU A 8 -7.55 -9.67 8.35
N VAL A 9 -8.46 -10.55 8.76
CA VAL A 9 -9.91 -10.31 8.69
C VAL A 9 -10.29 -9.06 9.50
N LYS A 10 -9.74 -8.92 10.71
CA LYS A 10 -9.98 -7.74 11.56
C LYS A 10 -9.43 -6.45 10.95
N PHE A 11 -8.25 -6.51 10.31
CA PHE A 11 -7.66 -5.36 9.61
C PHE A 11 -8.51 -4.93 8.40
N ILE A 12 -8.93 -5.89 7.57
CA ILE A 12 -9.80 -5.64 6.41
C ILE A 12 -11.14 -5.06 6.87
N SER A 13 -11.73 -5.61 7.94
CA SER A 13 -12.99 -5.13 8.52
C SER A 13 -12.86 -3.71 9.07
N TYR A 14 -11.75 -3.37 9.75
CA TYR A 14 -11.48 -2.02 10.22
C TYR A 14 -11.37 -1.00 9.07
N LYS A 15 -10.72 -1.38 7.96
CA LYS A 15 -10.59 -0.51 6.77
C LYS A 15 -11.92 -0.26 6.05
N GLN A 16 -12.86 -1.22 6.09
CA GLN A 16 -14.20 -1.06 5.51
C GLN A 16 -15.14 -0.18 6.36
N SER A 17 -14.77 0.20 7.59
CA SER A 17 -15.58 1.10 8.40
C SER A 17 -15.58 2.52 7.80
N PRO A 18 -16.75 3.09 7.47
CA PRO A 18 -16.83 4.40 6.82
C PRO A 18 -16.22 5.49 7.70
N ARG A 19 -15.07 6.03 7.27
CA ARG A 19 -14.51 7.25 7.85
C ARG A 19 -15.45 8.42 7.57
N LYS A 20 -16.08 8.98 8.60
CA LYS A 20 -16.80 10.27 8.51
C LYS A 20 -15.80 11.38 8.14
N LYS A 21 -15.70 11.76 6.87
CA LYS A 21 -14.91 12.92 6.42
C LYS A 21 -15.69 14.20 6.70
N GLY A 22 -15.18 15.03 7.61
CA GLY A 22 -15.63 16.39 7.83
C GLY A 22 -15.32 17.31 6.64
N VAL A 23 -16.15 18.33 6.49
CA VAL A 23 -16.14 19.33 5.40
C VAL A 23 -14.86 20.20 5.45
N GLY A 24 -14.08 20.22 4.36
CA GLY A 24 -12.88 21.04 4.21
C GLY A 24 -12.78 21.62 2.80
N ARG A 25 -12.40 22.91 2.71
CA ARG A 25 -12.60 23.85 1.59
C ARG A 25 -11.68 23.62 0.38
N VAL A 26 -12.17 23.96 -0.81
CA VAL A 26 -11.46 24.00 -2.10
C VAL A 26 -10.57 25.25 -2.23
N ALA A 27 -9.33 25.07 -2.70
CA ALA A 27 -8.46 26.16 -3.16
C ALA A 27 -8.05 25.93 -4.62
N LYS A 28 -8.09 27.01 -5.40
CA LYS A 28 -7.89 27.14 -6.84
C LYS A 28 -6.38 27.20 -7.16
N VAL A 29 -5.90 26.49 -8.17
CA VAL A 29 -4.52 26.59 -8.67
C VAL A 29 -4.52 26.97 -10.15
N GLY A 30 -3.80 28.05 -10.47
CA GLY A 30 -3.52 28.54 -11.82
C GLY A 30 -2.24 27.94 -12.42
N SER A 31 -2.16 28.07 -13.75
CA SER A 31 -1.16 27.50 -14.67
C SER A 31 0.22 28.17 -14.60
N SER A 32 1.31 27.40 -14.79
CA SER A 32 2.28 27.56 -15.89
C SER A 32 3.55 26.68 -15.77
N GLN A 33 3.93 26.11 -16.91
CA GLN A 33 5.28 25.92 -17.50
C GLN A 33 6.45 25.26 -16.71
N GLY A 34 6.79 24.04 -17.17
CA GLY A 34 8.08 23.69 -17.78
C GLY A 34 9.36 23.67 -16.94
N SER A 35 9.87 22.47 -16.63
CA SER A 35 11.31 22.19 -16.37
C SER A 35 11.58 20.68 -16.24
N PRO A 36 12.84 20.22 -16.41
CA PRO A 36 13.17 18.96 -17.06
C PRO A 36 13.11 17.72 -16.15
N MET A 37 12.96 16.57 -16.79
CA MET A 37 12.77 15.24 -16.22
C MET A 37 13.93 14.84 -15.31
N SER A 38 13.71 14.89 -14.00
CA SER A 38 14.60 14.26 -13.02
C SER A 38 14.16 12.81 -12.85
N ILE A 39 14.91 11.87 -13.42
CA ILE A 39 14.82 10.46 -13.05
C ILE A 39 15.41 10.37 -11.64
N SER A 40 14.56 10.52 -10.63
CA SER A 40 14.96 10.36 -9.24
C SER A 40 15.34 8.90 -9.01
N LYS A 41 16.63 8.71 -8.77
CA LYS A 41 17.27 7.50 -8.26
C LYS A 41 16.52 7.06 -7.00
N ILE A 42 15.60 6.10 -7.11
CA ILE A 42 14.84 5.58 -5.96
C ILE A 42 15.87 4.91 -5.04
N GLN A 43 16.19 5.57 -3.95
CA GLN A 43 17.13 5.09 -2.94
C GLN A 43 16.55 3.85 -2.27
N HIS A 44 17.15 2.69 -2.55
CA HIS A 44 16.84 1.39 -1.94
C HIS A 44 17.37 1.29 -0.50
N THR A 45 16.98 2.20 0.39
CA THR A 45 17.23 2.08 1.84
C THR A 45 16.20 2.92 2.59
N GLY A 46 15.00 2.38 2.77
CA GLY A 46 13.96 3.04 3.55
C GLY A 46 12.82 2.07 3.75
N SER A 47 12.33 1.95 4.97
CA SER A 47 11.11 1.20 5.28
C SER A 47 10.05 1.46 4.21
N PRO A 48 9.36 0.44 3.69
CA PRO A 48 8.37 0.63 2.65
C PRO A 48 7.24 1.54 3.16
N SER A 49 7.28 2.82 2.81
CA SER A 49 6.24 3.78 3.13
C SER A 49 5.14 3.68 2.07
N PRO A 50 3.87 3.50 2.45
CA PRO A 50 2.76 3.48 1.51
C PRO A 50 2.67 4.78 0.70
N LEU A 51 2.65 4.66 -0.63
CA LEU A 51 2.53 5.79 -1.57
C LEU A 51 1.10 5.88 -2.13
N PRO A 52 0.53 7.07 -2.33
CA PRO A 52 -0.77 7.22 -2.99
C PRO A 52 -0.72 6.70 -4.43
N LEU A 53 -1.74 5.96 -4.87
CA LEU A 53 -1.83 5.49 -6.27
C LEU A 53 -2.14 6.65 -7.24
N GLN A 54 -2.94 7.64 -6.80
CA GLN A 54 -3.34 8.78 -7.62
C GLN A 54 -2.12 9.57 -8.10
N GLY A 55 -1.98 9.73 -9.42
CA GLY A 55 -0.85 10.43 -10.03
C GLY A 55 0.45 9.63 -10.11
N SER A 56 0.42 8.34 -9.77
CA SER A 56 1.56 7.43 -9.99
C SER A 56 1.56 6.85 -11.41
N ILE A 57 2.73 6.37 -11.86
CA ILE A 57 2.88 5.64 -13.13
C ILE A 57 2.11 4.30 -13.19
N TYR A 58 1.59 3.85 -12.04
CA TYR A 58 0.84 2.60 -11.92
C TYR A 58 -0.66 2.81 -12.04
N ALA A 59 -1.16 4.05 -11.95
CA ALA A 59 -2.59 4.33 -12.00
C ALA A 59 -3.24 3.79 -13.28
N ASP A 60 -2.57 3.93 -14.42
CA ASP A 60 -3.10 3.48 -15.72
C ASP A 60 -3.00 1.96 -15.92
N GLN A 61 -2.36 1.23 -14.99
CA GLN A 61 -2.22 -0.23 -15.06
C GLN A 61 -3.42 -0.97 -14.42
N PHE A 62 -4.24 -0.27 -13.65
CA PHE A 62 -5.43 -0.84 -13.04
C PHE A 62 -6.68 -0.41 -13.81
N PRO A 63 -7.63 -1.33 -14.07
CA PRO A 63 -8.95 -0.98 -14.56
C PRO A 63 -9.57 0.20 -13.78
N PRO A 64 -10.19 1.20 -14.46
CA PRO A 64 -10.67 2.43 -13.81
C PRO A 64 -11.63 2.18 -12.65
N TYR A 65 -12.42 1.10 -12.70
CA TYR A 65 -13.36 0.74 -11.64
C TYR A 65 -12.68 0.28 -10.35
N MET A 66 -11.40 -0.12 -10.37
CA MET A 66 -10.65 -0.51 -9.18
C MET A 66 -9.95 0.65 -8.49
N LEU A 67 -9.62 1.72 -9.22
CA LEU A 67 -8.86 2.87 -8.70
C LEU A 67 -9.45 3.49 -7.41
N PRO A 68 -10.78 3.66 -7.27
CA PRO A 68 -11.35 4.22 -6.05
C PRO A 68 -11.11 3.37 -4.79
N TYR A 69 -10.78 2.09 -4.94
CA TYR A 69 -10.58 1.14 -3.85
C TYR A 69 -9.11 0.93 -3.49
N ILE A 70 -8.17 1.49 -4.25
CA ILE A 70 -6.73 1.38 -3.98
C ILE A 70 -6.27 2.67 -3.27
N GLU A 71 -6.14 2.60 -1.95
CA GLU A 71 -5.70 3.76 -1.15
C GLU A 71 -4.21 4.06 -1.36
N ASN A 72 -3.38 3.02 -1.36
CA ASN A 72 -1.93 3.13 -1.39
C ASN A 72 -1.33 1.91 -2.10
N PHE A 73 -0.10 2.05 -2.56
CA PHE A 73 0.75 0.93 -2.96
C PHE A 73 2.11 1.05 -2.28
N THR A 74 2.84 -0.06 -2.23
CA THR A 74 4.20 -0.09 -1.71
C THR A 74 5.02 -1.08 -2.52
N ASN A 75 6.30 -0.75 -2.71
CA ASN A 75 7.26 -1.69 -3.26
C ASN A 75 7.82 -2.59 -2.15
N VAL A 76 7.57 -3.90 -2.24
CA VAL A 76 8.21 -4.92 -1.40
C VAL A 76 9.38 -5.54 -2.15
N HIS A 77 10.27 -6.24 -1.45
CA HIS A 77 11.38 -6.92 -2.10
C HIS A 77 10.85 -7.98 -3.10
N GLY A 78 11.28 -7.88 -4.35
CA GLY A 78 10.82 -8.71 -5.48
C GLY A 78 11.50 -10.08 -5.56
N ASP A 79 11.55 -10.80 -4.45
CA ASP A 79 12.01 -12.19 -4.39
C ASP A 79 10.83 -13.18 -4.54
N GLY A 80 11.11 -14.48 -4.49
CA GLY A 80 10.06 -15.52 -4.53
C GLY A 80 9.10 -15.49 -3.33
N ASN A 81 9.30 -14.61 -2.34
CA ASN A 81 8.46 -14.44 -1.17
C ASN A 81 7.66 -13.12 -1.20
N CYS A 82 7.69 -12.36 -2.30
CA CYS A 82 7.10 -11.02 -2.40
C CYS A 82 5.63 -10.95 -1.96
N GLY A 83 4.82 -11.99 -2.26
CA GLY A 83 3.44 -12.09 -1.79
C GLY A 83 3.32 -12.21 -0.27
N LEU A 84 4.15 -13.05 0.35
CA LEU A 84 4.20 -13.19 1.83
C LEU A 84 4.72 -11.92 2.49
N ARG A 85 5.70 -11.25 1.87
CA ARG A 85 6.23 -9.95 2.32
C ARG A 85 5.16 -8.85 2.28
N ALA A 86 4.34 -8.81 1.23
CA ALA A 86 3.21 -7.88 1.13
C ALA A 86 2.18 -8.12 2.25
N VAL A 87 1.85 -9.39 2.52
CA VAL A 87 0.95 -9.76 3.63
C VAL A 87 1.57 -9.42 4.99
N ALA A 88 2.85 -9.72 5.21
CA ALA A 88 3.55 -9.40 6.45
C ALA A 88 3.59 -7.90 6.72
N LEU A 89 3.84 -7.10 5.68
CA LEU A 89 3.77 -5.65 5.80
C LEU A 89 2.35 -5.16 6.15
N ALA A 90 1.32 -5.72 5.52
CA ALA A 90 -0.06 -5.33 5.78
C ALA A 90 -0.54 -5.67 7.20
N ILE A 91 -0.10 -6.82 7.75
CA ILE A 91 -0.54 -7.31 9.06
C ILE A 91 0.37 -6.81 10.20
N TYR A 92 1.69 -6.86 9.99
CA TYR A 92 2.70 -6.62 11.01
C TYR A 92 3.42 -5.27 10.86
N GLY A 93 3.20 -4.54 9.76
CA GLY A 93 3.94 -3.30 9.48
C GLY A 93 5.40 -3.55 9.11
N ASN A 94 5.81 -4.81 8.92
CA ASN A 94 7.17 -5.19 8.56
C ASN A 94 7.17 -6.32 7.51
N ALA A 95 7.72 -6.04 6.33
CA ALA A 95 7.82 -7.02 5.25
C ALA A 95 8.82 -8.16 5.54
N ASP A 96 9.73 -8.00 6.49
CA ASP A 96 10.71 -9.03 6.87
C ASP A 96 10.13 -10.10 7.80
N GLU A 97 8.92 -9.88 8.34
CA GLU A 97 8.14 -10.88 9.10
C GLU A 97 7.45 -11.92 8.19
N TRP A 98 7.82 -12.03 6.92
CA TRP A 98 7.20 -12.94 5.95
C TRP A 98 7.31 -14.43 6.34
N LEU A 99 8.36 -14.82 7.07
CA LEU A 99 8.51 -16.18 7.61
C LEU A 99 7.40 -16.51 8.63
N ARG A 100 6.97 -15.51 9.41
CA ARG A 100 5.87 -15.68 10.37
C ARG A 100 4.57 -15.95 9.65
N VAL A 101 4.26 -15.18 8.61
CA VAL A 101 3.09 -15.43 7.74
C VAL A 101 3.13 -16.84 7.15
N ARG A 102 4.30 -17.27 6.66
CA ARG A 102 4.48 -18.62 6.11
C ARG A 102 4.20 -19.70 7.16
N ASN A 103 4.73 -19.56 8.37
CA ASN A 103 4.51 -20.52 9.45
C ASN A 103 3.04 -20.57 9.87
N ASP A 104 2.38 -19.41 9.98
CA ASP A 104 0.96 -19.34 10.33
C ASP A 104 0.06 -20.03 9.28
N LEU A 105 0.46 -20.06 8.00
CA LEU A 105 -0.27 -20.76 6.93
C LEU A 105 -0.01 -22.26 6.86
N LEU A 106 1.18 -22.71 7.26
CA LEU A 106 1.57 -24.13 7.22
C LEU A 106 1.10 -24.91 8.45
N VAL A 107 0.86 -24.21 9.56
CA VAL A 107 0.44 -24.78 10.85
C VAL A 107 -1.04 -24.47 11.14
N GLY A 108 -1.73 -23.83 10.18
CA GLY A 108 -3.14 -23.41 10.28
C GLY A 108 -4.14 -24.50 9.91
#